data_AF-A0AAE1CSU2-F1
#
_entry.id   AF-A0AAE1CSU2-F1
#
_cell.length_a   1.000
_cell.length_b   1.000
_cell.length_c   1.000
_cell.angle_alpha   90.00
_cell.angle_beta   90.00
_cell.angle_gamma   90.00
#
_symmetry.space_group_name_H-M   'P 1'
#
loop_
_entity.id
_entity.type
_entity.pdbx_description
1 polymer ?
#
loop_
_entity_poly.entity_id
_entity_poly.type
_entity_poly.pdbx_seq_one_letter_code
_entity_poly.pdbx_strand_id
1 'polypeptide(L)'
;MGDLALSLLIMISLLGIAALLMSLLRKYRLRHYAIPVRDSSKGHRFHMVDMFVNSTYCNVDGSRLIHGAQCDICGIRVDDTNMKQANKRIPCRAASIKDKQTRHHWVQGNLAPYSDCLVCGEECGVDRPLADLRCSWCKATIHDDCASKSEVCDLGKYRRFIVPPNCIEVKWAGVKGTRNRHMEIKNVVHPGIERWMPLIVICNRKSGSNEGELLLQSFRDVLNPAQVIDINDIRPESALEWCNLLPDVNFCLLVCGGDGTIGWVLTAIEKLKLQNPPSMCILPLGTGNDLSRVLGWGEGHAGAVDVANIFSNVEQSRAVQLDRWSVDIRHEKHFGFARPSKTYIMNNYLSVGVDALVTLNFHKQRESWPALFAHRLINKFCYFTYGTKDVLERECKHLHKRLKVELDGREIALPELEGVVVLNIASWGGGCQPWGTGPTEDGWITPKYDDGILEVMGLFSSFHIAQLQLGLATPLRLGHASSVKITLHGGNAPMQVDGEPWEQHPGSIMITHRGRAAMRALGAAGIKGSSTVTSS
;
A
#
# COMPACT_ATOMS: atom_id res chain seq x y z
N MET A 1 -39.25 25.58 -37.33
CA MET A 1 -38.30 25.98 -36.26
C MET A 1 -38.75 25.58 -34.84
N GLY A 2 -40.04 25.26 -34.58
CA GLY A 2 -40.52 24.90 -33.23
C GLY A 2 -40.09 23.53 -32.72
N ASP A 3 -40.17 22.47 -33.54
CA ASP A 3 -39.93 21.09 -33.06
C ASP A 3 -38.47 20.79 -32.71
N LEU A 4 -37.53 21.39 -33.44
CA LEU A 4 -36.09 21.23 -33.15
C LEU A 4 -35.71 21.94 -31.85
N ALA A 5 -36.27 23.14 -31.61
CA ALA A 5 -36.03 23.89 -30.38
C ALA A 5 -36.63 23.19 -29.17
N LEU A 6 -37.85 22.64 -29.30
CA LEU A 6 -38.51 21.87 -28.24
C LEU A 6 -37.75 20.59 -27.91
N SER A 7 -37.31 19.85 -28.92
CA SER A 7 -36.51 18.63 -28.75
C SER A 7 -35.16 18.91 -28.09
N LEU A 8 -34.50 20.02 -28.44
CA LEU A 8 -33.25 20.45 -27.82
C LEU A 8 -33.45 20.84 -26.35
N LEU A 9 -34.55 21.52 -26.03
CA LEU A 9 -34.89 21.90 -24.65
C LEU A 9 -35.17 20.69 -23.76
N ILE A 10 -35.89 19.69 -24.29
CA ILE A 10 -36.15 18.42 -23.59
C ILE A 10 -34.83 17.66 -23.35
N MET A 11 -33.97 17.57 -24.37
CA MET A 11 -32.65 16.93 -24.26
C MET A 11 -31.77 17.61 -23.20
N ILE A 12 -31.67 18.94 -23.22
CA ILE A 12 -30.87 19.71 -22.24
C ILE A 12 -31.45 19.53 -20.83
N SER A 13 -32.77 19.53 -20.69
CA SER A 13 -33.45 19.34 -19.40
C SER A 13 -33.21 17.92 -18.83
N LEU A 14 -33.32 16.89 -19.67
CA LEU A 14 -33.03 15.51 -19.28
C LEU A 14 -31.56 15.31 -18.90
N LEU A 15 -30.63 15.91 -19.64
CA LEU A 15 -29.20 15.89 -19.29
C LEU A 15 -28.94 16.63 -17.97
N GLY A 16 -29.61 17.76 -17.72
CA GLY A 16 -29.54 18.50 -16.46
C GLY A 16 -30.06 17.70 -15.27
N ILE A 17 -31.22 17.04 -15.42
CA ILE A 17 -31.80 16.16 -14.39
C ILE A 17 -30.90 14.95 -14.14
N ALA A 18 -30.38 14.30 -15.20
CA ALA A 18 -29.45 13.18 -15.07
C ALA A 18 -28.15 13.60 -14.36
N ALA A 19 -27.59 14.77 -14.69
CA ALA A 19 -26.41 15.32 -14.02
C ALA A 19 -26.68 15.64 -12.54
N LEU A 20 -27.86 16.19 -12.22
CA LEU A 20 -28.28 16.47 -10.85
C LEU A 20 -28.46 15.16 -10.04
N LEU A 21 -29.15 14.17 -10.61
CA LEU A 21 -29.32 12.85 -9.99
C LEU A 21 -27.98 12.14 -9.80
N MET A 22 -27.09 12.19 -10.78
CA MET A 22 -25.72 11.66 -10.67
C MET A 22 -24.91 12.40 -9.60
N SER A 23 -25.07 13.72 -9.48
CA SER A 23 -24.43 14.54 -8.43
C SER A 23 -24.96 14.20 -7.04
N LEU A 24 -26.28 14.04 -6.88
CA LEU A 24 -26.91 13.63 -5.64
C LEU A 24 -26.55 12.20 -5.26
N LEU A 25 -26.55 11.26 -6.21
CA LEU A 25 -26.09 9.88 -6.02
C LEU A 25 -24.60 9.84 -5.66
N ARG A 26 -23.77 10.70 -6.27
CA ARG A 26 -22.35 10.84 -5.92
C ARG A 26 -22.17 11.38 -4.51
N LYS A 27 -22.91 12.43 -4.12
CA LYS A 27 -22.91 12.97 -2.74
C LYS A 27 -23.43 11.95 -1.72
N TYR A 28 -24.44 11.17 -2.08
CA TYR A 28 -24.96 10.08 -1.26
C TYR A 28 -23.94 8.96 -1.10
N ARG A 29 -23.30 8.49 -2.18
CA ARG A 29 -22.24 7.47 -2.14
C ARG A 29 -21.00 7.93 -1.35
N LEU A 30 -20.65 9.21 -1.42
CA LEU A 30 -19.55 9.79 -0.64
C LEU A 30 -19.82 9.84 0.87
N ARG A 31 -21.08 9.71 1.31
CA ARG A 31 -21.46 9.68 2.73
C ARG A 31 -21.54 8.26 3.31
N HIS A 32 -21.39 7.21 2.48
CA HIS A 32 -21.56 5.81 2.90
C HIS A 32 -20.33 4.99 2.50
N TYR A 33 -19.20 5.32 3.10
CA TYR A 33 -18.09 4.39 3.17
C TYR A 33 -18.50 3.24 4.11
N ALA A 34 -18.17 2.01 3.73
CA ALA A 34 -18.51 0.82 4.48
C ALA A 34 -17.47 -0.26 4.20
N ILE A 35 -17.23 -1.11 5.20
CA ILE A 35 -16.30 -2.24 5.11
C ILE A 35 -17.11 -3.47 4.71
N PRO A 36 -16.98 -3.97 3.47
CA PRO A 36 -17.66 -5.18 3.07
C PRO A 36 -17.09 -6.38 3.82
N VAL A 37 -17.99 -7.26 4.25
CA VAL A 37 -17.64 -8.50 4.95
C VAL A 37 -17.96 -9.67 4.06
N ARG A 38 -17.02 -10.61 3.98
CA ARG A 38 -17.25 -11.87 3.29
C ARG A 38 -18.27 -12.70 4.05
N ASP A 39 -19.30 -13.13 3.35
CA ASP A 39 -20.24 -14.14 3.82
C ASP A 39 -19.59 -15.54 3.82
N SER A 40 -19.30 -16.06 5.01
CA SER A 40 -18.66 -17.37 5.19
C SER A 40 -19.56 -18.54 4.80
N SER A 41 -20.88 -18.33 4.69
CA SER A 41 -21.81 -19.36 4.19
C SER A 41 -21.65 -19.64 2.70
N LYS A 42 -20.97 -18.74 1.95
CA LYS A 42 -20.66 -18.94 0.52
C LYS A 42 -19.48 -19.87 0.27
N GLY A 43 -18.92 -20.48 1.33
CA GLY A 43 -17.79 -21.41 1.27
C GLY A 43 -16.43 -20.75 1.50
N HIS A 44 -15.38 -21.48 1.13
CA HIS A 44 -13.96 -21.18 1.34
C HIS A 44 -13.38 -20.34 0.22
N ARG A 45 -12.28 -19.62 0.49
CA ARG A 45 -11.55 -18.85 -0.54
C ARG A 45 -10.29 -19.63 -0.84
N PHE A 46 -10.39 -20.46 -1.86
CA PHE A 46 -9.32 -21.35 -2.28
C PHE A 46 -8.38 -20.62 -3.24
N HIS A 47 -7.08 -20.87 -3.08
CA HIS A 47 -6.07 -20.65 -4.09
C HIS A 47 -5.42 -22.00 -4.44
N MET A 48 -4.94 -22.12 -5.67
CA MET A 48 -4.26 -23.33 -6.12
C MET A 48 -2.83 -23.35 -5.57
N VAL A 49 -2.38 -24.54 -5.19
CA VAL A 49 -1.03 -24.83 -4.71
C VAL A 49 -0.47 -25.92 -5.60
N ASP A 50 0.58 -25.56 -6.36
CA ASP A 50 1.19 -26.47 -7.33
C ASP A 50 1.97 -27.61 -6.67
N MET A 51 2.52 -27.36 -5.48
CA MET A 51 3.24 -28.38 -4.72
C MET A 51 3.18 -28.11 -3.22
N PHE A 52 2.60 -29.03 -2.47
CA PHE A 52 2.69 -29.05 -1.01
C PHE A 52 4.05 -29.65 -0.60
N VAL A 53 4.84 -28.87 0.14
CA VAL A 53 6.17 -29.27 0.61
C VAL A 53 6.16 -30.32 1.73
N ASN A 54 5.07 -30.37 2.52
CA ASN A 54 4.91 -31.33 3.61
C ASN A 54 3.92 -32.42 3.23
N SER A 55 3.98 -33.58 3.90
CA SER A 55 2.97 -34.62 3.77
C SER A 55 1.60 -34.05 4.12
N THR A 56 0.80 -33.80 3.10
CA THR A 56 -0.45 -33.05 3.17
C THR A 56 -1.57 -33.96 2.72
N TYR A 57 -2.72 -33.85 3.38
CA TYR A 57 -3.88 -34.68 3.11
C TYR A 57 -5.13 -33.83 2.88
N CYS A 58 -6.00 -34.31 1.99
CA CYS A 58 -7.25 -33.66 1.64
C CYS A 58 -8.22 -33.72 2.81
N ASN A 59 -8.63 -32.55 3.32
CA ASN A 59 -9.58 -32.40 4.42
C ASN A 59 -10.98 -32.97 4.16
N VAL A 60 -11.27 -33.47 2.95
CA VAL A 60 -12.58 -34.03 2.58
C VAL A 60 -12.59 -35.55 2.53
N ASP A 61 -11.57 -36.17 1.92
CA ASP A 61 -11.52 -37.62 1.67
C ASP A 61 -10.27 -38.31 2.26
N GLY A 62 -9.35 -37.55 2.87
CA GLY A 62 -8.13 -38.07 3.49
C GLY A 62 -7.04 -38.50 2.50
N SER A 63 -7.24 -38.30 1.20
CA SER A 63 -6.24 -38.63 0.18
C SER A 63 -4.98 -37.77 0.34
N ARG A 64 -3.80 -38.33 0.02
CA ARG A 64 -2.54 -37.58 0.05
C ARG A 64 -2.48 -36.60 -1.12
N LEU A 65 -2.17 -35.35 -0.83
CA LEU A 65 -2.06 -34.27 -1.80
C LEU A 65 -0.60 -34.01 -2.16
N ILE A 66 -0.33 -33.91 -3.46
CA ILE A 66 0.91 -33.35 -4.01
C ILE A 66 0.64 -31.91 -4.43
N HIS A 67 -0.45 -31.69 -5.17
CA HIS A 67 -0.99 -30.39 -5.56
C HIS A 67 -2.46 -30.32 -5.12
N GLY A 68 -3.07 -29.14 -5.19
CA GLY A 68 -4.48 -28.98 -4.88
C GLY A 68 -4.83 -27.53 -4.57
N ALA A 69 -5.80 -27.35 -3.68
CA ALA A 69 -6.28 -26.04 -3.27
C ALA A 69 -6.16 -25.84 -1.76
N GLN A 70 -5.78 -24.64 -1.32
CA GLN A 70 -5.74 -24.26 0.09
C GLN A 70 -6.64 -23.05 0.34
N CYS A 71 -7.43 -23.09 1.43
CA CYS A 71 -8.19 -21.92 1.86
C CYS A 71 -7.28 -20.91 2.55
N ASP A 72 -7.30 -19.66 2.10
CA ASP A 72 -6.49 -18.58 2.68
C ASP A 72 -7.01 -18.02 4.02
N ILE A 73 -8.16 -18.49 4.51
CA ILE A 73 -8.75 -18.04 5.78
C ILE A 73 -8.57 -19.06 6.91
N CYS A 74 -9.03 -20.30 6.70
CA CYS A 74 -8.97 -21.34 7.73
C CYS A 74 -7.83 -22.36 7.49
N GLY A 75 -7.19 -22.32 6.32
CA GLY A 75 -6.05 -23.17 6.01
C GLY A 75 -6.38 -24.63 5.71
N ILE A 76 -7.65 -24.98 5.43
CA ILE A 76 -7.97 -26.33 4.92
C ILE A 76 -7.32 -26.55 3.56
N ARG A 77 -6.96 -27.79 3.27
CA ARG A 77 -6.31 -28.22 2.03
C ARG A 77 -7.12 -29.34 1.41
N VAL A 78 -7.40 -29.24 0.12
CA VAL A 78 -8.27 -30.17 -0.60
C VAL A 78 -7.73 -30.42 -2.00
N ASP A 79 -8.08 -31.57 -2.56
CA ASP A 79 -7.95 -31.81 -3.99
C ASP A 79 -8.82 -30.80 -4.78
N ASP A 80 -8.42 -30.46 -5.99
CA ASP A 80 -9.13 -29.48 -6.84
C ASP A 80 -10.56 -29.94 -7.16
N THR A 81 -10.78 -31.25 -7.30
CA THR A 81 -12.12 -31.83 -7.50
C THR A 81 -13.01 -31.72 -6.26
N ASN A 82 -12.41 -31.63 -5.06
CA ASN A 82 -13.11 -31.66 -3.77
C ASN A 82 -13.51 -30.28 -3.24
N MET A 83 -13.09 -29.18 -3.87
CA MET A 83 -13.39 -27.80 -3.43
C MET A 83 -14.90 -27.54 -3.21
N LYS A 84 -15.75 -28.04 -4.10
CA LYS A 84 -17.22 -27.88 -3.98
C LYS A 84 -17.78 -28.66 -2.79
N GLN A 85 -17.24 -29.83 -2.51
CA GLN A 85 -17.66 -30.66 -1.37
C GLN A 85 -17.20 -30.05 -0.05
N ALA A 86 -15.98 -29.50 -0.02
CA ALA A 86 -15.45 -28.76 1.12
C ALA A 86 -16.35 -27.58 1.50
N ASN A 87 -16.79 -26.79 0.52
CA ASN A 87 -17.72 -25.67 0.73
C ASN A 87 -19.06 -26.08 1.36
N LYS A 88 -19.48 -27.34 1.18
CA LYS A 88 -20.74 -27.86 1.73
C LYS A 88 -20.58 -28.49 3.11
N ARG A 89 -19.46 -29.16 3.36
CA ARG A 89 -19.25 -30.00 4.55
C ARG A 89 -18.48 -29.30 5.67
N ILE A 90 -17.55 -28.42 5.32
CA ILE A 90 -16.63 -27.82 6.28
C ILE A 90 -16.95 -26.33 6.38
N PRO A 91 -17.33 -25.79 7.55
CA PRO A 91 -17.55 -24.36 7.70
C PRO A 91 -16.22 -23.60 7.59
N CYS A 92 -16.23 -22.44 6.96
CA CYS A 92 -15.08 -21.52 6.96
C CYS A 92 -15.16 -20.57 8.17
N ARG A 93 -14.01 -20.04 8.59
CA ARG A 93 -13.91 -19.05 9.66
C ARG A 93 -14.63 -17.76 9.27
N ALA A 94 -15.59 -17.35 10.10
CA ALA A 94 -16.38 -16.14 9.90
C ALA A 94 -15.67 -14.89 10.45
N ALA A 95 -15.83 -13.75 9.79
CA ALA A 95 -15.33 -12.45 10.25
C ALA A 95 -16.14 -11.87 11.42
N SER A 96 -17.38 -12.32 11.62
CA SER A 96 -18.30 -11.88 12.67
C SER A 96 -19.08 -13.08 13.20
N ILE A 97 -19.29 -13.13 14.51
CA ILE A 97 -20.13 -14.13 15.19
C ILE A 97 -21.12 -13.43 16.12
N LYS A 98 -22.24 -14.09 16.40
CA LYS A 98 -23.27 -13.59 17.35
C LYS A 98 -22.99 -13.99 18.80
N ASP A 99 -22.05 -14.90 19.02
CA ASP A 99 -21.71 -15.39 20.34
C ASP A 99 -21.02 -14.30 21.16
N LYS A 100 -21.19 -14.35 22.49
CA LYS A 100 -20.57 -13.39 23.41
C LYS A 100 -19.05 -13.52 23.47
N GLN A 101 -18.52 -14.72 23.23
CA GLN A 101 -17.09 -15.04 23.30
C GLN A 101 -16.63 -15.67 22.00
N THR A 102 -15.36 -15.43 21.64
CA THR A 102 -14.75 -16.10 20.50
C THR A 102 -14.44 -17.54 20.87
N ARG A 103 -15.07 -18.49 20.18
CA ARG A 103 -14.77 -19.92 20.28
C ARG A 103 -13.64 -20.32 19.35
N HIS A 104 -12.93 -21.40 19.67
CA HIS A 104 -11.98 -21.97 18.74
C HIS A 104 -12.68 -22.42 17.45
N HIS A 105 -12.09 -22.09 16.30
CA HIS A 105 -12.48 -22.66 15.01
C HIS A 105 -11.49 -23.75 14.66
N TRP A 106 -11.78 -24.97 15.12
CA TRP A 106 -10.95 -26.15 14.91
C TRP A 106 -10.99 -26.61 13.46
N VAL A 107 -9.82 -26.87 12.91
CA VAL A 107 -9.60 -27.44 11.58
C VAL A 107 -8.83 -28.73 11.76
N GLN A 108 -9.32 -29.81 11.17
CA GLN A 108 -8.74 -31.13 11.33
C GLN A 108 -7.43 -31.28 10.57
N GLY A 109 -6.41 -31.83 11.21
CA GLY A 109 -5.24 -32.36 10.55
C GLY A 109 -4.29 -31.36 9.91
N ASN A 110 -3.38 -31.90 9.09
CA ASN A 110 -2.31 -31.14 8.42
C ASN A 110 -1.48 -30.29 9.41
N LEU A 111 -1.25 -30.86 10.59
CA LEU A 111 -0.50 -30.22 11.67
C LEU A 111 0.98 -30.14 11.32
N ALA A 112 1.67 -29.15 11.90
CA ALA A 112 3.12 -29.09 11.79
C ALA A 112 3.74 -30.23 12.62
N PRO A 113 4.90 -30.78 12.23
CA PRO A 113 5.64 -31.70 13.09
C PRO A 113 5.92 -31.07 14.46
N TYR A 114 5.97 -31.88 15.53
CA TYR A 114 6.24 -31.41 16.90
C TYR A 114 5.22 -30.36 17.39
N SER A 115 3.94 -30.56 17.04
CA SER A 115 2.86 -29.72 17.55
C SER A 115 2.35 -30.28 18.88
N ASP A 116 2.39 -29.48 19.95
CA ASP A 116 1.95 -29.95 21.27
C ASP A 116 0.45 -29.66 21.51
N CYS A 117 -0.22 -30.57 22.21
CA CYS A 117 -1.60 -30.38 22.62
C CYS A 117 -1.73 -29.28 23.68
N LEU A 118 -2.63 -28.31 23.44
CA LEU A 118 -2.93 -27.21 24.35
C LEU A 118 -3.35 -27.66 25.77
N VAL A 119 -3.86 -28.88 25.92
CA VAL A 119 -4.43 -29.37 27.19
C VAL A 119 -3.48 -30.30 27.94
N CYS A 120 -2.95 -31.34 27.28
CA CYS A 120 -2.09 -32.33 27.94
C CYS A 120 -0.59 -32.12 27.71
N GLY A 121 -0.20 -31.32 26.71
CA GLY A 121 1.21 -31.07 26.36
C GLY A 121 1.88 -32.18 25.54
N GLU A 122 1.18 -33.27 25.24
CA GLU A 122 1.70 -34.36 24.40
C GLU A 122 1.59 -34.04 22.91
N GLU A 123 2.41 -34.68 22.08
CA GLU A 123 2.50 -34.43 20.64
C GLU A 123 1.17 -34.79 19.91
N CYS A 124 0.74 -33.90 19.01
CA CYS A 124 -0.41 -34.06 18.13
C CYS A 124 0.01 -34.48 16.71
N GLY A 125 -0.90 -35.15 16.00
CA GLY A 125 -0.77 -35.45 14.57
C GLY A 125 0.07 -36.70 14.26
N VAL A 126 0.36 -37.53 15.26
CA VAL A 126 1.28 -38.67 15.15
C VAL A 126 0.58 -39.94 14.64
N ASP A 127 -0.68 -40.14 15.00
CA ASP A 127 -1.34 -41.44 14.84
C ASP A 127 -1.83 -41.73 13.41
N ARG A 128 -2.38 -40.72 12.72
CA ARG A 128 -3.08 -40.90 11.43
C ARG A 128 -3.04 -39.64 10.56
N PRO A 129 -3.19 -39.79 9.23
CA PRO A 129 -3.54 -38.68 8.36
C PRO A 129 -4.77 -37.93 8.91
N LEU A 130 -4.65 -36.62 9.00
CA LEU A 130 -5.69 -35.76 9.57
C LEU A 130 -6.10 -36.09 11.02
N ALA A 131 -5.21 -36.65 11.83
CA ALA A 131 -5.41 -36.70 13.27
C ALA A 131 -5.37 -35.29 13.89
N ASP A 132 -6.14 -35.10 14.94
CA ASP A 132 -6.13 -33.93 15.80
C ASP A 132 -6.51 -32.61 15.09
N LEU A 133 -6.52 -31.52 15.87
CA LEU A 133 -7.12 -30.27 15.46
C LEU A 133 -6.15 -29.10 15.62
N ARG A 134 -6.25 -28.12 14.71
CA ARG A 134 -5.60 -26.81 14.80
C ARG A 134 -6.64 -25.71 14.80
N CYS A 135 -6.53 -24.77 15.74
CA CYS A 135 -7.40 -23.60 15.73
C CYS A 135 -6.97 -22.63 14.63
N SER A 136 -7.88 -22.23 13.75
CA SER A 136 -7.56 -21.25 12.71
C SER A 136 -7.27 -19.85 13.26
N TRP A 137 -7.77 -19.49 14.45
CA TRP A 137 -7.49 -18.21 15.11
C TRP A 137 -6.16 -18.21 15.86
N CYS A 138 -6.08 -18.88 17.02
CA CYS A 138 -4.90 -18.83 17.89
C CYS A 138 -3.74 -19.72 17.43
N LYS A 139 -3.94 -20.57 16.40
CA LYS A 139 -2.98 -21.54 15.86
C LYS A 139 -2.57 -22.66 16.83
N ALA A 140 -3.15 -22.71 18.03
CA ALA A 140 -2.96 -23.83 18.96
C ALA A 140 -3.44 -25.15 18.35
N THR A 141 -2.78 -26.23 18.74
CA THR A 141 -3.10 -27.61 18.40
C THR A 141 -3.69 -28.34 19.59
N ILE A 142 -4.55 -29.32 19.35
CA ILE A 142 -5.25 -30.06 20.41
C ILE A 142 -5.64 -31.44 19.90
N HIS A 143 -5.57 -32.46 20.75
CA HIS A 143 -6.11 -33.77 20.43
C HIS A 143 -7.63 -33.73 20.29
N ASP A 144 -8.18 -34.62 19.47
CA ASP A 144 -9.63 -34.76 19.27
C ASP A 144 -10.37 -34.94 20.62
N ASP A 145 -9.87 -35.82 21.48
CA ASP A 145 -10.44 -36.10 22.82
C ASP A 145 -10.26 -34.94 23.81
N CYS A 146 -9.27 -34.07 23.56
CA CYS A 146 -9.01 -32.90 24.40
C CYS A 146 -9.83 -31.67 23.99
N ALA A 147 -10.36 -31.63 22.77
CA ALA A 147 -11.02 -30.45 22.20
C ALA A 147 -12.19 -29.92 23.05
N SER A 148 -12.95 -30.82 23.67
CA SER A 148 -14.08 -30.47 24.56
C SER A 148 -13.66 -29.74 25.84
N LYS A 149 -12.39 -29.84 26.24
CA LYS A 149 -11.84 -29.21 27.44
C LYS A 149 -11.40 -27.76 27.21
N SER A 150 -11.34 -27.30 25.95
CA SER A 150 -10.94 -25.93 25.59
C SER A 150 -11.84 -25.36 24.48
N GLU A 151 -12.92 -24.69 24.88
CA GLU A 151 -13.89 -24.11 23.93
C GLU A 151 -13.60 -22.65 23.55
N VAL A 152 -12.99 -21.87 24.46
CA VAL A 152 -12.82 -20.42 24.33
C VAL A 152 -11.43 -20.10 23.79
N CYS A 153 -11.38 -19.34 22.69
CA CYS A 153 -10.14 -18.95 22.03
C CYS A 153 -9.69 -17.56 22.49
N ASP A 154 -8.41 -17.46 22.84
CA ASP A 154 -7.74 -16.22 23.25
C ASP A 154 -7.12 -15.44 22.08
N LEU A 155 -7.33 -15.91 20.84
CA LEU A 155 -6.74 -15.40 19.59
C LEU A 155 -5.21 -15.50 19.50
N GLY A 156 -4.56 -16.16 20.47
CA GLY A 156 -3.15 -16.50 20.47
C GLY A 156 -2.19 -15.30 20.45
N LYS A 157 -0.97 -15.54 19.96
CA LYS A 157 0.16 -14.60 19.98
C LYS A 157 -0.17 -13.23 19.41
N TYR A 158 -0.96 -13.18 18.34
CA TYR A 158 -1.27 -11.94 17.60
C TYR A 158 -2.58 -11.28 18.04
N ARG A 159 -3.19 -11.69 19.16
CA ARG A 159 -4.48 -11.18 19.66
C ARG A 159 -4.59 -9.65 19.71
N ARG A 160 -3.48 -8.95 19.98
CA ARG A 160 -3.46 -7.48 20.05
C ARG A 160 -3.72 -6.78 18.71
N PHE A 161 -3.47 -7.48 17.60
CA PHE A 161 -3.64 -6.96 16.24
C PHE A 161 -5.00 -7.36 15.64
N ILE A 162 -5.68 -8.33 16.23
CA ILE A 162 -6.92 -8.90 15.71
C ILE A 162 -8.11 -8.12 16.26
N VAL A 163 -9.07 -7.79 15.39
CA VAL A 163 -10.42 -7.41 15.82
C VAL A 163 -11.21 -8.70 16.04
N PRO A 164 -11.58 -9.05 17.29
CA PRO A 164 -12.24 -10.31 17.57
C PRO A 164 -13.57 -10.43 16.83
N PRO A 165 -13.94 -11.63 16.32
CA PRO A 165 -15.18 -11.79 15.55
C PRO A 165 -16.44 -11.54 16.39
N ASN A 166 -16.41 -11.74 17.72
CA ASN A 166 -17.54 -11.43 18.62
C ASN A 166 -17.73 -9.91 18.84
N CYS A 167 -16.75 -9.10 18.44
CA CYS A 167 -16.80 -7.64 18.55
C CYS A 167 -17.37 -6.97 17.29
N ILE A 168 -17.64 -7.71 16.22
CA ILE A 168 -18.09 -7.15 14.93
C ILE A 168 -19.57 -7.48 14.73
N GLU A 169 -20.41 -6.45 14.58
CA GLU A 169 -21.79 -6.58 14.13
C GLU A 169 -21.88 -6.30 12.62
N VAL A 170 -22.57 -7.16 11.89
CA VAL A 170 -22.74 -7.05 10.42
C VAL A 170 -24.19 -6.81 10.05
N LYS A 171 -24.41 -6.08 8.95
CA LYS A 171 -25.72 -5.90 8.34
C LYS A 171 -25.69 -6.26 6.85
N TRP A 172 -26.86 -6.58 6.31
CA TRP A 172 -27.04 -6.76 4.87
C TRP A 172 -27.28 -5.41 4.20
N ALA A 173 -26.49 -5.11 3.17
CA ALA A 173 -26.67 -3.98 2.29
C ALA A 173 -27.04 -4.43 0.88
N GLY A 174 -27.73 -3.56 0.15
CA GLY A 174 -28.23 -3.85 -1.20
C GLY A 174 -29.56 -4.61 -1.24
N VAL A 175 -30.13 -4.71 -2.43
CA VAL A 175 -31.49 -5.28 -2.64
C VAL A 175 -31.44 -6.81 -2.63
N LYS A 176 -32.33 -7.44 -1.85
CA LYS A 176 -32.44 -8.91 -1.76
C LYS A 176 -32.69 -9.51 -3.14
N GLY A 177 -31.95 -10.57 -3.48
CA GLY A 177 -32.05 -11.24 -4.79
C GLY A 177 -31.19 -10.61 -5.91
N THR A 178 -30.53 -9.47 -5.65
CA THR A 178 -29.63 -8.85 -6.62
C THR A 178 -28.17 -9.22 -6.36
N ARG A 179 -27.33 -9.12 -7.40
CA ARG A 179 -25.86 -9.25 -7.28
C ARG A 179 -25.23 -8.20 -6.36
N ASN A 180 -25.94 -7.11 -6.10
CA ASN A 180 -25.47 -6.02 -5.24
C ASN A 180 -25.71 -6.30 -3.75
N ARG A 181 -26.35 -7.43 -3.39
CA ARG A 181 -26.53 -7.80 -1.99
C ARG A 181 -25.21 -8.29 -1.40
N HIS A 182 -24.70 -7.55 -0.41
CA HIS A 182 -23.48 -7.88 0.30
C HIS A 182 -23.64 -7.63 1.80
N MET A 183 -22.74 -8.19 2.60
CA MET A 183 -22.64 -7.87 4.02
C MET A 183 -21.65 -6.73 4.21
N GLU A 184 -21.90 -5.86 5.17
CA GLU A 184 -20.98 -4.82 5.60
C GLU A 184 -20.99 -4.69 7.12
N ILE A 185 -19.91 -4.15 7.68
CA ILE A 185 -19.82 -3.89 9.12
C ILE A 185 -20.82 -2.79 9.48
N LYS A 186 -21.63 -3.05 10.50
CA LYS A 186 -22.58 -2.10 11.08
C LYS A 186 -21.99 -1.39 12.29
N ASN A 187 -21.35 -2.15 13.18
CA ASN A 187 -20.82 -1.65 14.43
C ASN A 187 -19.64 -2.52 14.90
N VAL A 188 -18.75 -1.94 15.70
CA VAL A 188 -17.63 -2.65 16.32
C VAL A 188 -17.53 -2.25 17.78
N VAL A 189 -17.36 -3.21 18.67
CA VAL A 189 -17.22 -2.98 20.12
C VAL A 189 -15.77 -3.20 20.55
N HIS A 190 -15.26 -2.33 21.43
CA HIS A 190 -13.91 -2.48 21.98
C HIS A 190 -13.79 -3.81 22.77
N PRO A 191 -12.76 -4.65 22.52
CA PRO A 191 -12.66 -5.99 23.11
C PRO A 191 -12.10 -6.03 24.54
N GLY A 192 -11.64 -4.90 25.08
CA GLY A 192 -11.05 -4.84 26.42
C GLY A 192 -9.66 -5.48 26.53
N ILE A 193 -8.98 -5.69 25.40
CA ILE A 193 -7.62 -6.25 25.36
C ILE A 193 -6.62 -5.16 25.78
N GLU A 194 -5.72 -5.48 26.71
CA GLU A 194 -4.66 -4.55 27.13
C GLU A 194 -3.69 -4.27 25.97
N ARG A 195 -3.31 -3.00 25.78
CA ARG A 195 -2.42 -2.55 24.68
C ARG A 195 -2.90 -3.02 23.30
N TRP A 196 -4.22 -3.09 23.13
CA TRP A 196 -4.83 -3.44 21.84
C TRP A 196 -4.47 -2.39 20.79
N MET A 197 -3.92 -2.86 19.67
CA MET A 197 -3.51 -2.03 18.55
C MET A 197 -3.93 -2.76 17.27
N PRO A 198 -5.22 -2.67 16.90
CA PRO A 198 -5.74 -3.40 15.76
C PRO A 198 -4.99 -3.02 14.48
N LEU A 199 -4.54 -4.03 13.73
CA LEU A 199 -3.81 -3.87 12.49
C LEU A 199 -4.77 -4.00 11.30
N ILE A 200 -4.87 -2.98 10.47
CA ILE A 200 -5.58 -3.06 9.19
C ILE A 200 -4.55 -3.19 8.08
N VAL A 201 -4.61 -4.27 7.32
CA VAL A 201 -3.71 -4.52 6.19
C VAL A 201 -4.39 -4.04 4.92
N ILE A 202 -3.78 -3.09 4.22
CA ILE A 202 -4.23 -2.60 2.92
C ILE A 202 -3.17 -3.00 1.90
N CYS A 203 -3.48 -3.96 1.04
CA CYS A 203 -2.54 -4.48 0.06
C CYS A 203 -3.00 -4.19 -1.36
N ASN A 204 -2.05 -3.88 -2.23
CA ASN A 204 -2.28 -3.83 -3.67
C ASN A 204 -1.86 -5.15 -4.32
N ARG A 205 -2.84 -6.03 -4.63
CA ARG A 205 -2.56 -7.36 -5.24
C ARG A 205 -1.72 -7.32 -6.52
N LYS A 206 -1.75 -6.20 -7.27
CA LYS A 206 -1.03 -6.04 -8.53
C LYS A 206 0.43 -5.57 -8.37
N SER A 207 0.86 -5.23 -7.16
CA SER A 207 2.24 -4.81 -6.88
C SER A 207 3.17 -6.02 -6.68
N GLY A 208 4.47 -5.82 -6.91
CA GLY A 208 5.51 -6.80 -6.59
C GLY A 208 5.44 -8.12 -7.37
N SER A 209 5.10 -8.10 -8.66
CA SER A 209 5.07 -9.34 -9.47
C SER A 209 4.16 -10.45 -8.90
N ASN A 210 3.00 -10.09 -8.33
CA ASN A 210 2.02 -10.94 -7.61
C ASN A 210 2.37 -11.30 -6.14
N GLU A 211 3.43 -10.75 -5.56
CA GLU A 211 3.69 -10.85 -4.10
C GLU A 211 2.51 -10.34 -3.25
N GLY A 212 1.79 -9.33 -3.75
CA GLY A 212 0.64 -8.76 -3.05
C GLY A 212 -0.48 -9.78 -2.77
N GLU A 213 -0.70 -10.74 -3.66
CA GLU A 213 -1.71 -11.79 -3.47
C GLU A 213 -1.29 -12.78 -2.38
N LEU A 214 -0.01 -13.20 -2.37
CA LEU A 214 0.54 -14.07 -1.32
C LEU A 214 0.47 -13.41 0.07
N LEU A 215 0.70 -12.10 0.14
CA LEU A 215 0.56 -11.33 1.36
C LEU A 215 -0.88 -11.28 1.85
N LEU A 216 -1.82 -11.00 0.94
CA LEU A 216 -3.26 -11.01 1.27
C LEU A 216 -3.67 -12.38 1.84
N GLN A 217 -3.20 -13.47 1.24
CA GLN A 217 -3.48 -14.82 1.71
C GLN A 217 -2.87 -15.07 3.10
N SER A 218 -1.61 -14.70 3.29
CA SER A 218 -0.87 -14.92 4.54
C SER A 218 -1.46 -14.12 5.71
N PHE A 219 -1.89 -12.87 5.47
CA PHE A 219 -2.56 -12.07 6.50
C PHE A 219 -3.99 -12.53 6.77
N ARG A 220 -4.72 -13.02 5.76
CA ARG A 220 -6.07 -13.58 5.95
C ARG A 220 -6.06 -14.89 6.74
N ASP A 221 -4.93 -15.58 6.83
CA ASP A 221 -4.78 -16.75 7.70
C ASP A 221 -4.68 -16.34 9.17
N VAL A 222 -4.00 -15.23 9.47
CA VAL A 222 -3.73 -14.79 10.86
C VAL A 222 -4.77 -13.80 11.40
N LEU A 223 -5.10 -12.75 10.65
CA LEU A 223 -6.00 -11.68 11.08
C LEU A 223 -7.46 -12.01 10.83
N ASN A 224 -8.37 -11.20 11.38
CA ASN A 224 -9.75 -11.25 10.95
C ASN A 224 -9.83 -10.91 9.45
N PRO A 225 -10.49 -11.72 8.61
CA PRO A 225 -10.55 -11.46 7.16
C PRO A 225 -11.09 -10.09 6.77
N ALA A 226 -11.90 -9.45 7.63
CA ALA A 226 -12.38 -8.09 7.40
C ALA A 226 -11.30 -6.99 7.61
N GLN A 227 -10.18 -7.32 8.26
CA GLN A 227 -9.02 -6.42 8.43
C GLN A 227 -8.06 -6.45 7.23
N VAL A 228 -8.23 -7.41 6.31
CA VAL A 228 -7.29 -7.62 5.19
C VAL A 228 -7.94 -7.18 3.89
N ILE A 229 -7.56 -5.97 3.47
CA ILE A 229 -8.19 -5.21 2.40
C ILE A 229 -7.33 -5.27 1.14
N ASP A 230 -7.93 -5.69 0.03
CA ASP A 230 -7.34 -5.49 -1.29
C ASP A 230 -7.85 -4.16 -1.85
N ILE A 231 -6.93 -3.22 -2.10
CA ILE A 231 -7.23 -1.89 -2.61
C ILE A 231 -7.84 -1.90 -4.02
N ASN A 232 -7.67 -3.01 -4.75
CA ASN A 232 -8.27 -3.19 -6.08
C ASN A 232 -9.76 -3.52 -5.99
N ASP A 233 -10.21 -4.04 -4.86
CA ASP A 233 -11.61 -4.41 -4.62
C ASP A 233 -12.33 -3.36 -3.74
N ILE A 234 -11.61 -2.74 -2.80
CA ILE A 234 -12.15 -1.82 -1.79
C ILE A 234 -11.33 -0.53 -1.80
N ARG A 235 -12.01 0.62 -1.84
CA ARG A 235 -11.33 1.92 -1.81
C ARG A 235 -10.67 2.18 -0.44
N PRO A 236 -9.53 2.89 -0.38
CA PRO A 236 -8.90 3.26 0.88
C PRO A 236 -9.85 3.94 1.86
N GLU A 237 -10.73 4.82 1.39
CA GLU A 237 -11.67 5.50 2.29
C GLU A 237 -12.65 4.51 2.96
N SER A 238 -13.09 3.47 2.24
CA SER A 238 -13.89 2.38 2.83
C SER A 238 -13.10 1.56 3.83
N ALA A 239 -11.81 1.32 3.57
CA ALA A 239 -10.92 0.61 4.50
C ALA A 239 -10.72 1.38 5.81
N LEU A 240 -10.62 2.70 5.72
CA LEU A 240 -10.40 3.59 6.87
C LEU A 240 -11.63 3.78 7.74
N GLU A 241 -12.80 3.28 7.32
CA GLU A 241 -14.04 3.33 8.13
C GLU A 241 -13.89 2.60 9.48
N TRP A 242 -12.90 1.70 9.62
CA TRP A 242 -12.53 1.09 10.90
C TRP A 242 -12.26 2.17 11.98
N CYS A 243 -11.63 3.27 11.59
CA CYS A 243 -11.31 4.40 12.48
C CYS A 243 -12.56 5.20 12.87
N ASN A 244 -13.60 5.23 12.04
CA ASN A 244 -14.88 5.88 12.40
C ASN A 244 -15.75 4.99 13.29
N LEU A 245 -15.67 3.66 13.09
CA LEU A 245 -16.40 2.68 13.91
C LEU A 245 -15.84 2.58 15.34
N LEU A 246 -14.55 2.89 15.52
CA LEU A 246 -13.88 2.92 16.82
C LEU A 246 -13.04 4.21 16.94
N PRO A 247 -13.67 5.38 17.13
CA PRO A 247 -13.00 6.68 17.08
C PRO A 247 -11.95 6.85 18.18
N ASP A 248 -12.12 6.21 19.34
CA ASP A 248 -11.21 6.32 20.49
C ASP A 248 -10.00 5.36 20.41
N VAL A 249 -9.88 4.57 19.34
CA VAL A 249 -8.84 3.56 19.19
C VAL A 249 -7.77 4.02 18.20
N ASN A 250 -6.51 3.88 18.59
CA ASN A 250 -5.38 4.11 17.70
C ASN A 250 -5.14 2.88 16.81
N PHE A 251 -5.54 2.97 15.54
CA PHE A 251 -5.27 1.93 14.56
C PHE A 251 -3.84 2.03 14.01
N CYS A 252 -3.28 0.86 13.70
CA CYS A 252 -2.08 0.74 12.87
C CYS A 252 -2.50 0.27 11.49
N LEU A 253 -2.03 0.94 10.43
CA LEU A 253 -2.18 0.45 9.06
C LEU A 253 -0.89 -0.20 8.60
N LEU A 254 -0.98 -1.33 7.93
CA LEU A 254 0.13 -1.88 7.14
C LEU A 254 -0.25 -1.78 5.67
N VAL A 255 0.44 -0.89 4.94
CA VAL A 255 0.18 -0.68 3.51
C VAL A 255 1.21 -1.44 2.69
N CYS A 256 0.77 -2.46 1.96
CA CYS A 256 1.61 -3.28 1.11
C CYS A 256 1.51 -2.78 -0.34
N GLY A 257 2.54 -2.09 -0.83
CA GLY A 257 2.52 -1.43 -2.14
C GLY A 257 3.79 -0.66 -2.45
N GLY A 258 3.79 0.06 -3.57
CA GLY A 258 4.82 1.07 -3.88
C GLY A 258 4.40 2.47 -3.43
N ASP A 259 5.26 3.47 -3.69
CA ASP A 259 5.07 4.88 -3.28
C ASP A 259 3.70 5.46 -3.69
N GLY A 260 3.22 5.18 -4.92
CA GLY A 260 1.89 5.62 -5.36
C GLY A 260 0.71 5.02 -4.56
N THR A 261 0.83 3.77 -4.10
CA THR A 261 -0.19 3.15 -3.24
C THR A 261 -0.19 3.81 -1.85
N ILE A 262 1.00 4.09 -1.32
CA ILE A 262 1.18 4.77 -0.04
C ILE A 262 0.59 6.18 -0.10
N GLY A 263 0.93 6.97 -1.13
CA GLY A 263 0.39 8.31 -1.36
C GLY A 263 -1.14 8.33 -1.50
N TRP A 264 -1.73 7.31 -2.13
CA TRP A 264 -3.18 7.19 -2.25
C TRP A 264 -3.86 6.97 -0.88
N VAL A 265 -3.32 6.08 -0.04
CA VAL A 265 -3.87 5.85 1.31
C VAL A 265 -3.68 7.09 2.20
N LEU A 266 -2.52 7.76 2.14
CA LEU A 266 -2.29 9.02 2.87
C LEU A 266 -3.30 10.11 2.50
N THR A 267 -3.59 10.24 1.20
CA THR A 267 -4.61 11.18 0.70
C THR A 267 -6.01 10.82 1.20
N ALA A 268 -6.32 9.53 1.31
CA ALA A 268 -7.59 9.07 1.86
C ALA A 268 -7.73 9.41 3.35
N ILE A 269 -6.67 9.23 4.15
CA ILE A 269 -6.65 9.62 5.58
C ILE A 269 -6.93 11.12 5.73
N GLU A 270 -6.23 11.96 4.97
CA GLU A 270 -6.40 13.41 5.01
C GLU A 270 -7.82 13.83 4.64
N LYS A 271 -8.39 13.22 3.59
CA LYS A 271 -9.73 13.52 3.10
C LYS A 271 -10.82 13.20 4.13
N LEU A 272 -10.65 12.12 4.90
CA LEU A 272 -11.64 11.68 5.87
C LEU A 272 -11.67 12.51 7.15
N LYS A 273 -10.60 13.28 7.46
CA LYS A 273 -10.50 14.11 8.67
C LYS A 273 -10.89 13.33 9.93
N LEU A 274 -10.30 12.15 10.08
CA LEU A 274 -10.55 11.23 11.20
C LEU A 274 -10.20 11.90 12.54
N GLN A 275 -10.97 11.60 13.59
CA GLN A 275 -10.70 12.09 14.95
C GLN A 275 -9.31 11.67 15.43
N ASN A 276 -9.00 10.39 15.27
CA ASN A 276 -7.68 9.80 15.54
C ASN A 276 -7.14 9.17 14.25
N PRO A 277 -6.35 9.92 13.46
CA PRO A 277 -5.74 9.40 12.24
C PRO A 277 -4.81 8.21 12.57
N PRO A 278 -4.89 7.11 11.81
CA PRO A 278 -4.07 5.94 12.10
C PRO A 278 -2.61 6.17 11.71
N SER A 279 -1.69 5.51 12.42
CA SER A 279 -0.27 5.49 12.04
C SER A 279 -0.01 4.42 10.98
N MET A 280 0.81 4.75 9.97
CA MET A 280 1.05 3.87 8.81
C MET A 280 2.43 3.22 8.80
N CYS A 281 2.47 1.90 8.69
CA CYS A 281 3.62 1.09 8.31
C CYS A 281 3.62 0.82 6.80
N ILE A 282 4.80 0.61 6.23
CA ILE A 282 4.97 0.29 4.81
C ILE A 282 5.52 -1.12 4.68
N LEU A 283 4.92 -1.92 3.80
CA LEU A 283 5.55 -3.13 3.28
C LEU A 283 5.88 -2.92 1.79
N PRO A 284 7.16 -2.74 1.43
CA PRO A 284 7.56 -2.32 0.09
C PRO A 284 7.34 -3.41 -0.96
N LEU A 285 6.41 -3.19 -1.89
CA LEU A 285 6.16 -4.05 -3.06
C LEU A 285 6.48 -3.37 -4.41
N GLY A 286 6.93 -2.12 -4.39
CA GLY A 286 7.30 -1.37 -5.60
C GLY A 286 8.73 -1.63 -6.07
N THR A 287 9.15 -0.92 -7.11
CA THR A 287 10.52 -0.95 -7.63
C THR A 287 11.43 0.06 -6.90
N GLY A 288 10.94 1.28 -6.68
CA GLY A 288 11.71 2.39 -6.07
C GLY A 288 11.73 2.33 -4.53
N ASN A 289 10.53 2.42 -3.93
CA ASN A 289 10.28 2.30 -2.48
C ASN A 289 11.12 3.28 -1.66
N ASP A 290 11.35 4.49 -2.17
CA ASP A 290 12.21 5.50 -1.55
C ASP A 290 11.72 5.87 -0.15
N LEU A 291 10.42 6.03 0.04
CA LEU A 291 9.85 6.32 1.35
C LEU A 291 10.05 5.16 2.34
N SER A 292 9.90 3.92 1.87
CA SER A 292 10.15 2.71 2.67
C SER A 292 11.60 2.64 3.15
N ARG A 293 12.56 2.95 2.26
CA ARG A 293 14.00 2.97 2.59
C ARG A 293 14.30 3.99 3.69
N VAL A 294 13.76 5.21 3.55
CA VAL A 294 13.96 6.30 4.51
C VAL A 294 13.36 6.00 5.88
N LEU A 295 12.21 5.31 5.90
CA LEU A 295 11.56 4.88 7.13
C LEU A 295 12.11 3.55 7.69
N GLY A 296 13.13 2.96 7.06
CA GLY A 296 13.79 1.74 7.54
C GLY A 296 13.06 0.42 7.25
N TRP A 297 11.96 0.45 6.47
CA TRP A 297 11.22 -0.75 6.05
C TRP A 297 11.88 -1.52 4.90
N GLY A 298 13.00 -0.99 4.39
CA GLY A 298 13.83 -1.65 3.40
C GLY A 298 13.35 -1.44 1.97
N GLU A 299 13.99 -2.13 1.04
CA GLU A 299 13.78 -1.92 -0.39
C GLU A 299 12.73 -2.80 -1.04
N GLY A 300 12.31 -3.86 -0.37
CA GLY A 300 11.41 -4.85 -0.90
C GLY A 300 11.33 -6.07 -0.01
N HIS A 301 10.24 -6.79 -0.13
CA HIS A 301 10.18 -8.18 0.31
C HIS A 301 10.75 -9.08 -0.81
N ALA A 302 11.56 -10.08 -0.47
CA ALA A 302 12.02 -11.09 -1.40
C ALA A 302 11.94 -12.46 -0.73
N GLY A 303 11.36 -13.45 -1.41
CA GLY A 303 11.18 -14.81 -0.87
C GLY A 303 9.85 -15.02 -0.15
N ALA A 304 9.78 -16.07 0.67
CA ALA A 304 8.56 -16.46 1.37
C ALA A 304 8.09 -15.35 2.33
N VAL A 305 6.77 -15.18 2.45
CA VAL A 305 6.18 -14.19 3.36
C VAL A 305 6.38 -14.64 4.80
N ASP A 306 7.25 -13.95 5.54
CA ASP A 306 7.39 -14.12 6.98
C ASP A 306 6.48 -13.16 7.74
N VAL A 307 5.25 -13.60 7.97
CA VAL A 307 4.24 -12.84 8.72
C VAL A 307 4.69 -12.57 10.15
N ALA A 308 5.44 -13.49 10.78
CA ALA A 308 5.89 -13.33 12.16
C ALA A 308 6.90 -12.19 12.29
N ASN A 309 7.87 -12.12 11.38
CA ASN A 309 8.83 -11.02 11.30
C ASN A 309 8.12 -9.68 11.00
N ILE A 310 7.13 -9.67 10.10
CA ILE A 310 6.36 -8.45 9.81
C ILE A 310 5.62 -7.96 11.06
N PHE A 311 4.94 -8.82 11.82
CA PHE A 311 4.29 -8.42 13.08
C PHE A 311 5.30 -7.90 14.11
N SER A 312 6.47 -8.54 14.22
CA SER A 312 7.55 -8.08 15.09
C SER A 312 8.02 -6.67 14.70
N ASN A 313 8.22 -6.41 13.41
CA ASN A 313 8.59 -5.10 12.89
C ASN A 313 7.51 -4.05 13.17
N VAL A 314 6.23 -4.38 12.98
CA VAL A 314 5.12 -3.49 13.33
C VAL A 314 5.15 -3.14 14.82
N GLU A 315 5.39 -4.11 15.71
CA GLU A 315 5.47 -3.88 17.15
C GLU A 315 6.66 -3.01 17.57
N GLN A 316 7.83 -3.22 16.95
CA GLN A 316 9.06 -2.50 17.26
C GLN A 316 9.16 -1.11 16.60
N SER A 317 8.34 -0.85 15.58
CA SER A 317 8.35 0.42 14.87
C SER A 317 7.94 1.58 15.78
N ARG A 318 8.53 2.76 15.55
CA ARG A 318 8.25 3.99 16.31
C ARG A 318 7.40 4.95 15.50
N ALA A 319 6.51 5.69 16.17
CA ALA A 319 5.76 6.77 15.52
C ALA A 319 6.70 7.89 15.07
N VAL A 320 6.53 8.35 13.83
CA VAL A 320 7.22 9.49 13.25
C VAL A 320 6.24 10.32 12.43
N GLN A 321 6.58 11.57 12.17
CA GLN A 321 5.80 12.41 11.26
C GLN A 321 6.46 12.39 9.87
N LEU A 322 5.65 12.58 8.84
CA LEU A 322 6.09 12.82 7.47
C LEU A 322 5.44 14.11 6.99
N ASP A 323 6.24 15.11 6.65
CA ASP A 323 5.78 16.32 6.00
C ASP A 323 5.23 15.99 4.62
N ARG A 324 4.16 16.68 4.26
CA ARG A 324 3.47 16.54 2.98
C ARG A 324 3.32 17.92 2.38
N TRP A 325 3.40 17.97 1.05
CA TRP A 325 3.56 19.23 0.33
C TRP A 325 2.47 19.39 -0.74
N SER A 326 1.96 20.60 -0.87
CA SER A 326 1.06 21.01 -1.96
C SER A 326 1.89 21.51 -3.12
N VAL A 327 1.62 20.99 -4.32
CA VAL A 327 2.22 21.44 -5.58
C VAL A 327 1.14 22.10 -6.42
N ASP A 328 1.09 23.43 -6.38
CA ASP A 328 0.07 24.24 -7.04
C ASP A 328 0.58 24.81 -8.37
N ILE A 329 -0.06 24.39 -9.47
CA ILE A 329 0.35 24.76 -10.83
C ILE A 329 -0.63 25.79 -11.40
N ARG A 330 -0.09 26.96 -11.75
CA ARG A 330 -0.80 28.05 -12.41
C ARG A 330 -0.24 28.23 -13.81
N HIS A 331 -1.05 27.95 -14.82
CA HIS A 331 -0.67 28.09 -16.21
C HIS A 331 -0.65 29.57 -16.64
N GLU A 332 0.25 29.92 -17.56
CA GLU A 332 0.18 31.20 -18.25
C GLU A 332 -1.13 31.29 -19.05
N LYS A 333 -1.69 32.50 -19.15
CA LYS A 333 -2.90 32.74 -19.95
C LYS A 333 -2.54 32.59 -21.43
N HIS A 334 -3.26 31.74 -22.15
CA HIS A 334 -3.11 31.63 -23.60
C HIS A 334 -4.39 32.14 -24.27
N PHE A 335 -4.27 33.17 -25.12
CA PHE A 335 -5.41 33.84 -25.77
C PHE A 335 -6.51 34.31 -24.80
N GLY A 336 -6.13 34.80 -23.61
CA GLY A 336 -7.07 35.32 -22.61
C GLY A 336 -7.77 34.26 -21.74
N PHE A 337 -7.68 32.97 -22.10
CA PHE A 337 -8.23 31.87 -21.31
C PHE A 337 -7.13 31.22 -20.45
N ALA A 338 -7.35 31.18 -19.13
CA ALA A 338 -6.49 30.44 -18.22
C ALA A 338 -6.90 28.97 -18.21
N ARG A 339 -5.94 28.05 -18.40
CA ARG A 339 -6.19 26.64 -18.09
C ARG A 339 -6.46 26.49 -16.59
N PRO A 340 -7.34 25.55 -16.19
CA PRO A 340 -7.61 25.31 -14.78
C PRO A 340 -6.32 24.93 -14.05
N SER A 341 -6.11 25.53 -12.88
CA SER A 341 -5.01 25.18 -12.00
C SER A 341 -5.12 23.73 -11.56
N LYS A 342 -3.98 23.05 -11.43
CA LYS A 342 -3.89 21.70 -10.87
C LYS A 342 -3.11 21.74 -9.57
N THR A 343 -3.57 20.98 -8.58
CA THR A 343 -2.88 20.79 -7.30
C THR A 343 -2.55 19.32 -7.15
N TYR A 344 -1.28 19.00 -6.93
CA TYR A 344 -0.81 17.67 -6.57
C TYR A 344 -0.37 17.64 -5.11
N ILE A 345 -0.32 16.45 -4.52
CA ILE A 345 0.26 16.23 -3.19
C ILE A 345 1.55 15.47 -3.39
N MET A 346 2.64 16.02 -2.86
CA MET A 346 3.98 15.43 -2.90
C MET A 346 4.35 14.91 -1.50
N ASN A 347 4.78 13.67 -1.44
CA ASN A 347 5.24 12.99 -0.23
C ASN A 347 6.74 12.67 -0.30
N ASN A 348 7.30 12.47 -1.49
CA ASN A 348 8.70 12.10 -1.68
C ASN A 348 9.46 13.23 -2.36
N TYR A 349 9.16 13.52 -3.63
CA TYR A 349 9.89 14.51 -4.41
C TYR A 349 9.18 14.88 -5.72
N LEU A 350 9.55 16.05 -6.23
CA LEU A 350 9.16 16.59 -7.54
C LEU A 350 10.42 16.81 -8.37
N SER A 351 10.36 16.57 -9.67
CA SER A 351 11.44 17.00 -10.57
C SER A 351 10.93 17.58 -11.88
N VAL A 352 11.72 18.51 -12.42
CA VAL A 352 11.53 19.12 -13.75
C VAL A 352 12.78 18.86 -14.57
N GLY A 353 12.63 18.41 -15.82
CA GLY A 353 13.73 18.16 -16.73
C GLY A 353 14.14 16.69 -16.82
N VAL A 354 15.45 16.43 -16.92
CA VAL A 354 15.98 15.13 -17.36
C VAL A 354 15.57 13.93 -16.48
N ASP A 355 15.41 14.12 -15.17
CA ASP A 355 14.89 13.07 -14.27
C ASP A 355 13.42 12.72 -14.57
N ALA A 356 12.58 13.74 -14.72
CA ALA A 356 11.19 13.56 -15.12
C ALA A 356 11.05 12.98 -16.53
N LEU A 357 11.99 13.29 -17.43
CA LEU A 357 12.03 12.73 -18.78
C LEU A 357 12.28 11.21 -18.75
N VAL A 358 13.26 10.75 -17.95
CA VAL A 358 13.51 9.33 -17.73
C VAL A 358 12.24 8.65 -17.21
N THR A 359 11.61 9.25 -16.20
CA THR A 359 10.36 8.74 -15.61
C THR A 359 9.22 8.69 -16.64
N LEU A 360 9.07 9.72 -17.47
CA LEU A 360 8.05 9.81 -18.52
C LEU A 360 8.23 8.74 -19.60
N ASN A 361 9.47 8.52 -20.05
CA ASN A 361 9.78 7.52 -21.07
C ASN A 361 9.60 6.10 -20.53
N PHE A 362 9.99 5.87 -19.27
CA PHE A 362 9.71 4.62 -18.57
C PHE A 362 8.19 4.35 -18.47
N HIS A 363 7.39 5.38 -18.12
CA HIS A 363 5.94 5.26 -18.05
C HIS A 363 5.31 4.87 -19.41
N LYS A 364 5.67 5.56 -20.49
CA LYS A 364 5.21 5.26 -21.86
C LYS A 364 5.60 3.84 -22.30
N GLN A 365 6.79 3.37 -21.94
CA GLN A 365 7.21 2.00 -22.23
C GLN A 365 6.46 0.96 -21.40
N ARG A 366 6.19 1.24 -20.13
CA ARG A 366 5.39 0.36 -19.27
C ARG A 366 3.96 0.20 -19.77
N GLU A 367 3.35 1.27 -20.30
CA GLU A 367 2.03 1.20 -20.91
C GLU A 367 2.00 0.37 -22.19
N SER A 368 3.09 0.40 -22.97
CA SER A 368 3.18 -0.34 -24.23
C SER A 368 3.56 -1.82 -24.03
N TRP A 369 4.32 -2.17 -22.98
CA TRP A 369 4.75 -3.55 -22.71
C TRP A 369 4.54 -4.00 -21.25
N PRO A 370 3.29 -4.08 -20.74
CA PRO A 370 3.03 -4.28 -19.31
C PRO A 370 3.64 -5.56 -18.71
N ALA A 371 3.75 -6.63 -19.49
CA ALA A 371 4.26 -7.93 -19.04
C ALA A 371 5.78 -7.93 -18.76
N LEU A 372 6.57 -7.17 -19.52
CA LEU A 372 8.02 -7.04 -19.34
C LEU A 372 8.36 -6.23 -18.08
N PHE A 373 7.57 -5.19 -17.80
CA PHE A 373 7.73 -4.32 -16.64
C PHE A 373 7.04 -4.85 -15.37
N ALA A 374 6.52 -6.08 -15.41
CA ALA A 374 6.05 -6.78 -14.23
C ALA A 374 7.21 -7.17 -13.30
N HIS A 375 8.43 -7.32 -13.83
CA HIS A 375 9.60 -7.77 -13.07
C HIS A 375 10.44 -6.60 -12.53
N ARG A 376 10.70 -6.58 -11.21
CA ARG A 376 11.43 -5.50 -10.53
C ARG A 376 12.85 -5.30 -11.06
N LEU A 377 13.56 -6.39 -11.37
CA LEU A 377 14.93 -6.33 -11.94
C LEU A 377 14.96 -5.67 -13.32
N ILE A 378 13.97 -5.96 -14.17
CA ILE A 378 13.87 -5.36 -15.52
C ILE A 378 13.57 -3.87 -15.38
N ASN A 379 12.68 -3.52 -14.45
CA ASN A 379 12.39 -2.12 -14.15
C ASN A 379 13.65 -1.36 -13.72
N LYS A 380 14.42 -1.89 -12.75
CA LYS A 380 15.70 -1.29 -12.30
C LYS A 380 16.72 -1.19 -13.45
N PHE A 381 16.81 -2.23 -14.29
CA PHE A 381 17.72 -2.25 -15.44
C PHE A 381 17.35 -1.22 -16.52
N CYS A 382 16.06 -1.03 -16.80
CA CYS A 382 15.62 -0.01 -17.76
C CYS A 382 16.03 1.39 -17.32
N TYR A 383 15.87 1.74 -16.03
CA TYR A 383 16.36 3.01 -15.49
C TYR A 383 17.86 3.20 -15.71
N PHE A 384 18.64 2.13 -15.54
CA PHE A 384 20.07 2.14 -15.83
C PHE A 384 20.39 2.37 -17.32
N THR A 385 19.65 1.73 -18.24
CA THR A 385 19.88 1.88 -19.69
C THR A 385 19.56 3.29 -20.21
N TYR A 386 18.59 3.98 -19.61
CA TYR A 386 18.28 5.39 -19.91
C TYR A 386 19.36 6.36 -19.45
N GLY A 387 20.23 5.94 -18.52
CA GLY A 387 21.40 6.68 -18.06
C GLY A 387 22.58 6.66 -19.04
N THR A 388 22.51 5.89 -20.13
CA THR A 388 23.55 5.89 -21.18
C THR A 388 23.43 7.12 -22.08
N LYS A 389 24.58 7.70 -22.43
CA LYS A 389 24.74 9.04 -23.03
C LYS A 389 23.89 9.29 -24.29
N ASP A 390 23.61 8.26 -25.07
CA ASP A 390 23.08 8.42 -26.43
C ASP A 390 21.54 8.48 -26.54
N VAL A 391 20.78 8.21 -25.47
CA VAL A 391 19.31 7.99 -25.59
C VAL A 391 18.47 9.25 -25.31
N LEU A 392 18.95 10.23 -24.52
CA LEU A 392 18.12 11.35 -24.02
C LEU A 392 18.71 12.76 -24.23
N GLU A 393 19.88 12.87 -24.85
CA GLU A 393 20.76 14.06 -24.83
C GLU A 393 20.27 15.34 -25.57
N ARG A 394 18.98 15.47 -25.88
CA ARG A 394 18.48 16.60 -26.71
C ARG A 394 17.27 17.35 -26.18
N GLU A 395 16.42 16.76 -25.33
CA GLU A 395 15.12 17.39 -25.00
C GLU A 395 15.19 18.41 -23.86
N CYS A 396 16.11 18.24 -22.89
CA CYS A 396 16.23 19.13 -21.72
C CYS A 396 17.39 20.13 -21.83
N LYS A 397 18.03 20.26 -23.00
CA LYS A 397 19.12 21.21 -23.20
C LYS A 397 18.68 22.64 -22.95
N HIS A 398 19.55 23.40 -22.28
CA HIS A 398 19.32 24.80 -21.89
C HIS A 398 18.08 25.02 -21.00
N LEU A 399 17.62 23.99 -20.26
CA LEU A 399 16.48 24.10 -19.36
C LEU A 399 16.67 25.22 -18.33
N HIS A 400 17.88 25.39 -17.79
CA HIS A 400 18.22 26.50 -16.89
C HIS A 400 17.85 27.90 -17.42
N LYS A 401 17.90 28.14 -18.74
CA LYS A 401 17.51 29.44 -19.34
C LYS A 401 15.99 29.67 -19.37
N ARG A 402 15.22 28.59 -19.17
CA ARG A 402 13.76 28.57 -19.20
C ARG A 402 13.16 28.44 -17.81
N LEU A 403 13.98 28.17 -16.80
CA LEU A 403 13.57 28.02 -15.42
C LEU A 403 13.99 29.24 -14.60
N LYS A 404 13.07 29.71 -13.77
CA LYS A 404 13.36 30.57 -12.64
C LYS A 404 12.99 29.83 -11.36
N VAL A 405 13.94 29.68 -10.45
CA VAL A 405 13.74 28.99 -9.16
C VAL A 405 13.91 29.99 -8.03
N GLU A 406 12.90 30.08 -7.18
CA GLU A 406 12.90 30.91 -5.97
C GLU A 406 12.81 30.01 -4.73
N LEU A 407 13.74 30.20 -3.79
CA LEU A 407 13.77 29.55 -2.48
C LEU A 407 13.38 30.59 -1.42
N ASP A 408 12.26 30.36 -0.72
CA ASP A 408 11.70 31.31 0.25
C ASP A 408 11.57 32.75 -0.31
N GLY A 409 11.15 32.85 -1.58
CA GLY A 409 10.98 34.11 -2.30
C GLY A 409 12.27 34.75 -2.83
N ARG A 410 13.43 34.10 -2.66
CA ARG A 410 14.71 34.56 -3.20
C ARG A 410 15.08 33.75 -4.44
N GLU A 411 15.23 34.42 -5.57
CA GLU A 411 15.68 33.79 -6.80
C GLU A 411 17.13 33.30 -6.67
N ILE A 412 17.39 32.08 -7.13
CA ILE A 412 18.73 31.50 -7.19
C ILE A 412 19.24 31.47 -8.63
N ALA A 413 20.55 31.68 -8.80
CA ALA A 413 21.19 31.52 -10.09
C ALA A 413 21.34 30.03 -10.42
N LEU A 414 20.85 29.62 -11.58
CA LEU A 414 20.98 28.23 -12.06
C LEU A 414 22.20 28.11 -12.97
N PRO A 415 23.11 27.14 -12.75
CA PRO A 415 24.15 26.81 -13.72
C PRO A 415 23.54 26.15 -14.96
N GLU A 416 24.36 25.61 -15.87
CA GLU A 416 23.89 24.94 -17.09
C GLU A 416 23.25 23.56 -16.84
N LEU A 417 22.29 23.50 -15.92
CA LEU A 417 21.57 22.28 -15.55
C LEU A 417 20.43 21.94 -16.53
N GLU A 418 20.17 20.64 -16.64
CA GLU A 418 19.12 20.01 -17.44
C GLU A 418 17.99 19.44 -16.57
N GLY A 419 18.09 19.56 -15.25
CA GLY A 419 17.03 19.21 -14.33
C GLY A 419 17.16 19.86 -12.95
N VAL A 420 16.02 20.00 -12.28
CA VAL A 420 15.89 20.44 -10.89
C VAL A 420 15.03 19.43 -10.14
N VAL A 421 15.48 19.00 -8.97
CA VAL A 421 14.74 18.08 -8.09
C VAL A 421 14.51 18.74 -6.74
N VAL A 422 13.28 18.67 -6.25
CA VAL A 422 12.83 19.16 -4.95
C VAL A 422 12.48 17.96 -4.09
N LEU A 423 13.19 17.77 -2.98
CA LEU A 423 13.19 16.58 -2.14
C LEU A 423 12.54 16.88 -0.79
N ASN A 424 11.62 16.02 -0.37
CA ASN A 424 11.11 15.94 1.01
C ASN A 424 11.78 14.81 1.81
N ILE A 425 12.35 13.83 1.12
CA ILE A 425 12.99 12.68 1.75
C ILE A 425 14.42 12.52 1.24
N ALA A 426 15.30 11.96 2.08
CA ALA A 426 16.71 11.73 1.76
C ALA A 426 16.95 10.48 0.87
N SER A 427 16.01 10.16 -0.02
CA SER A 427 16.10 9.06 -0.98
C SER A 427 15.42 9.47 -2.29
N TRP A 428 16.08 9.20 -3.41
CA TRP A 428 15.60 9.57 -4.73
C TRP A 428 15.97 8.51 -5.78
N GLY A 429 15.16 8.39 -6.82
CA GLY A 429 15.51 7.61 -8.00
C GLY A 429 15.74 6.12 -7.72
N GLY A 430 15.00 5.55 -6.75
CA GLY A 430 15.09 4.12 -6.42
C GLY A 430 16.14 3.76 -5.38
N GLY A 431 16.43 4.67 -4.45
CA GLY A 431 17.33 4.44 -3.31
C GLY A 431 18.66 5.19 -3.36
N CYS A 432 18.89 6.04 -4.36
CA CYS A 432 20.03 6.96 -4.33
C CYS A 432 19.87 7.90 -3.13
N GLN A 433 20.91 8.07 -2.34
CA GLN A 433 20.95 8.98 -1.21
C GLN A 433 21.77 10.21 -1.63
N PRO A 434 21.13 11.29 -2.13
CA PRO A 434 21.88 12.41 -2.71
C PRO A 434 22.83 13.04 -1.70
N TRP A 435 22.48 12.98 -0.42
CA TRP A 435 23.17 13.66 0.67
C TRP A 435 24.15 12.78 1.44
N GLY A 436 24.28 11.50 1.07
CA GLY A 436 25.10 10.52 1.79
C GLY A 436 24.61 10.22 3.22
N THR A 437 25.46 9.55 4.00
CA THR A 437 25.19 9.16 5.40
C THR A 437 26.12 9.83 6.42
N GLY A 438 27.08 10.64 5.95
CA GLY A 438 28.06 11.34 6.79
C GLY A 438 27.61 12.76 7.17
N PRO A 439 28.21 13.37 8.19
CA PRO A 439 28.01 14.78 8.48
C PRO A 439 28.39 15.62 7.25
N THR A 440 27.57 16.61 6.94
CA THR A 440 27.83 17.59 5.88
C THR A 440 29.11 18.36 6.25
N GLU A 441 30.20 18.15 5.51
CA GLU A 441 31.49 18.84 5.75
C GLU A 441 31.34 20.37 5.65
N ASP A 442 30.29 20.87 5.00
CA ASP A 442 30.10 22.29 4.67
C ASP A 442 29.02 23.02 5.50
N GLY A 443 28.63 22.51 6.68
CA GLY A 443 27.71 23.24 7.59
C GLY A 443 26.24 23.29 7.14
N TRP A 444 25.87 22.51 6.14
CA TRP A 444 24.48 22.41 5.69
C TRP A 444 23.59 21.62 6.65
N ILE A 445 22.30 21.98 6.69
CA ILE A 445 21.28 21.24 7.45
C ILE A 445 21.19 19.80 6.94
N THR A 446 21.20 18.86 7.89
CA THR A 446 20.92 17.43 7.64
C THR A 446 19.47 17.27 7.20
N PRO A 447 19.21 16.71 6.02
CA PRO A 447 17.86 16.52 5.49
C PRO A 447 16.98 15.71 6.44
N LYS A 448 15.75 16.17 6.64
CA LYS A 448 14.72 15.49 7.42
C LYS A 448 13.40 15.55 6.68
N TYR A 449 12.57 14.56 6.93
CA TYR A 449 11.24 14.44 6.33
C TYR A 449 10.14 14.99 7.24
N ASP A 450 10.49 15.67 8.34
CA ASP A 450 9.59 16.11 9.40
C ASP A 450 9.94 17.49 10.00
N ASP A 451 10.75 18.30 9.31
CA ASP A 451 11.23 19.61 9.76
C ASP A 451 10.59 20.81 9.03
N GLY A 452 9.72 20.58 8.05
CA GLY A 452 9.07 21.59 7.25
C GLY A 452 9.99 22.24 6.21
N ILE A 453 11.09 21.58 5.84
CA ILE A 453 12.07 22.06 4.87
C ILE A 453 12.15 21.09 3.68
N LEU A 454 12.36 21.65 2.48
CA LEU A 454 12.66 20.91 1.26
C LEU A 454 14.10 21.14 0.87
N GLU A 455 14.80 20.10 0.43
CA GLU A 455 16.09 20.26 -0.26
C GLU A 455 15.90 20.39 -1.77
N VAL A 456 16.74 21.23 -2.39
CA VAL A 456 16.73 21.44 -3.84
C VAL A 456 18.08 21.09 -4.43
N MET A 457 18.10 20.23 -5.44
CA MET A 457 19.31 19.84 -6.18
C MET A 457 19.17 20.02 -7.69
N GLY A 458 20.30 20.24 -8.35
CA GLY A 458 20.43 20.35 -9.81
C GLY A 458 21.03 19.09 -10.44
N LEU A 459 20.60 18.81 -11.67
CA LEU A 459 21.08 17.69 -12.49
C LEU A 459 21.62 18.21 -13.81
N PHE A 460 22.82 17.78 -14.20
CA PHE A 460 23.47 18.23 -15.44
C PHE A 460 23.07 17.41 -16.67
N SER A 461 22.74 16.12 -16.51
CA SER A 461 22.39 15.22 -17.62
C SER A 461 21.85 13.89 -17.10
N SER A 462 21.36 13.03 -18.00
CA SER A 462 21.02 11.63 -17.67
C SER A 462 22.25 10.81 -17.27
N PHE A 463 23.43 11.13 -17.81
CA PHE A 463 24.69 10.52 -17.39
C PHE A 463 25.04 10.90 -15.95
N HIS A 464 24.82 12.16 -15.56
CA HIS A 464 24.98 12.59 -14.17
C HIS A 464 24.05 11.82 -13.22
N ILE A 465 22.78 11.58 -13.61
CA ILE A 465 21.84 10.73 -12.86
C ILE A 465 22.44 9.33 -12.63
N ALA A 466 22.97 8.71 -13.67
CA ALA A 466 23.57 7.37 -13.56
C ALA A 466 24.79 7.37 -12.63
N GLN A 467 25.65 8.38 -12.71
CA GLN A 467 26.80 8.52 -11.80
C GLN A 467 26.36 8.68 -10.36
N LEU A 468 25.31 9.47 -10.08
CA LEU A 468 24.73 9.61 -8.73
C LEU A 468 24.19 8.28 -8.20
N GLN A 469 23.46 7.51 -9.02
CA GLN A 469 22.94 6.20 -8.63
C GLN A 469 24.04 5.17 -8.35
N LEU A 470 25.20 5.30 -9.00
CA LEU A 470 26.38 4.47 -8.76
C LEU A 470 27.32 4.99 -7.65
N GLY A 471 27.01 6.15 -7.05
CA GLY A 471 27.89 6.79 -6.06
C GLY A 471 29.20 7.33 -6.64
N LEU A 472 29.24 7.61 -7.94
CA LEU A 472 30.41 8.13 -8.67
C LEU A 472 30.38 9.65 -8.85
N ALA A 473 29.32 10.32 -8.40
CA ALA A 473 29.18 11.76 -8.42
C ALA A 473 28.48 12.26 -7.14
N THR A 474 28.57 13.56 -6.89
CA THR A 474 27.84 14.27 -5.84
C THR A 474 26.78 15.17 -6.47
N PRO A 475 25.58 15.29 -5.89
CA PRO A 475 24.55 16.14 -6.48
C PRO A 475 24.93 17.61 -6.30
N LEU A 476 24.53 18.44 -7.27
CA LEU A 476 24.64 19.89 -7.10
C LEU A 476 23.57 20.36 -6.11
N ARG A 477 23.96 20.71 -4.89
CA ARG A 477 23.04 21.30 -3.91
C ARG A 477 22.74 22.76 -4.28
N LEU A 478 21.48 23.05 -4.58
CA LEU A 478 21.02 24.41 -4.91
C LEU A 478 20.55 25.17 -3.67
N GLY A 479 20.06 24.46 -2.65
CA GLY A 479 19.69 25.04 -1.37
C GLY A 479 18.64 24.22 -0.64
N HIS A 480 17.97 24.89 0.29
CA HIS A 480 16.89 24.36 1.12
C HIS A 480 15.89 25.49 1.40
N ALA A 481 14.61 25.17 1.52
CA ALA A 481 13.55 26.18 1.68
C ALA A 481 12.29 25.62 2.34
N SER A 482 11.54 26.49 3.01
CA SER A 482 10.16 26.18 3.46
C SER A 482 9.12 26.36 2.35
N SER A 483 9.46 27.08 1.29
CA SER A 483 8.65 27.20 0.07
C SER A 483 9.55 27.31 -1.16
N VAL A 484 9.18 26.55 -2.20
CA VAL A 484 9.90 26.54 -3.49
C VAL A 484 8.94 26.97 -4.60
N LYS A 485 9.36 27.94 -5.40
CA LYS A 485 8.61 28.35 -6.60
C LYS A 485 9.47 28.14 -7.84
N ILE A 486 8.96 27.37 -8.79
CA ILE A 486 9.58 27.13 -10.09
C ILE A 486 8.70 27.79 -11.16
N THR A 487 9.27 28.66 -11.97
CA THR A 487 8.58 29.25 -13.13
C THR A 487 9.20 28.71 -14.41
N LEU A 488 8.37 28.13 -15.28
CA LEU A 488 8.76 27.59 -16.58
C LEU A 488 8.29 28.52 -17.70
N HIS A 489 9.22 28.92 -18.57
CA HIS A 489 8.97 29.81 -19.70
C HIS A 489 9.23 29.16 -21.06
N GLY A 490 8.65 29.78 -22.10
CA GLY A 490 8.87 29.48 -23.51
C GLY A 490 8.11 28.25 -24.03
N GLY A 491 8.47 27.06 -23.54
CA GLY A 491 7.93 25.78 -24.03
C GLY A 491 7.61 24.80 -22.92
N ASN A 492 7.18 23.59 -23.31
CA ASN A 492 6.90 22.51 -22.36
C ASN A 492 8.19 21.87 -21.82
N ALA A 493 8.12 21.31 -20.63
CA ALA A 493 9.19 20.49 -20.05
C ALA A 493 8.61 19.26 -19.35
N PRO A 494 9.32 18.12 -19.35
CA PRO A 494 8.96 16.97 -18.54
C PRO A 494 8.94 17.34 -17.05
N MET A 495 7.89 16.91 -16.35
CA MET A 495 7.76 17.07 -14.89
C MET A 495 7.18 15.80 -14.28
N GLN A 496 7.55 15.48 -13.05
CA GLN A 496 6.95 14.39 -12.29
C GLN A 496 6.77 14.75 -10.82
N VAL A 497 5.81 14.12 -10.16
CA VAL A 497 5.62 14.16 -8.71
C VAL A 497 5.43 12.74 -8.21
N ASP A 498 6.25 12.32 -7.23
CA ASP A 498 6.20 11.00 -6.61
C ASP A 498 6.18 9.82 -7.62
N GLY A 499 6.83 10.01 -8.78
CA GLY A 499 6.92 9.01 -9.85
C GLY A 499 5.79 9.04 -10.89
N GLU A 500 4.85 9.98 -10.80
CA GLU A 500 3.79 10.22 -11.79
C GLU A 500 4.23 11.32 -12.78
N PRO A 501 4.58 11.01 -14.05
CA PRO A 501 5.18 11.98 -14.98
C PRO A 501 4.18 12.57 -16.00
N TRP A 502 4.47 13.78 -16.49
CA TRP A 502 3.74 14.43 -17.60
C TRP A 502 4.57 15.52 -18.31
N GLU A 503 4.06 16.01 -19.44
CA GLU A 503 4.55 17.21 -20.13
C GLU A 503 3.94 18.48 -19.53
N GLN A 504 4.74 19.26 -18.81
CA GLN A 504 4.31 20.49 -18.15
C GLN A 504 4.41 21.69 -19.10
N HIS A 505 3.32 22.42 -19.26
CA HIS A 505 3.26 23.68 -20.02
C HIS A 505 3.85 24.86 -19.24
N PRO A 506 4.22 25.96 -19.91
CA PRO A 506 4.65 27.20 -19.24
C PRO A 506 3.69 27.66 -18.13
N GLY A 507 4.25 28.11 -17.03
CA GLY A 507 3.50 28.43 -15.82
C GLY A 507 4.34 28.48 -14.56
N SER A 508 3.70 28.84 -13.46
CA SER A 508 4.26 28.85 -12.11
C SER A 508 3.85 27.60 -11.36
N ILE A 509 4.83 26.90 -10.79
CA ILE A 509 4.69 25.77 -9.89
C ILE A 509 5.10 26.26 -8.50
N MET A 510 4.17 26.21 -7.55
CA MET A 510 4.40 26.61 -6.16
C MET A 510 4.34 25.37 -5.25
N ILE A 511 5.39 25.15 -4.46
CA ILE A 511 5.51 24.04 -3.52
C ILE A 511 5.48 24.62 -2.10
N THR A 512 4.51 24.20 -1.32
CA THR A 512 4.27 24.72 0.05
C THR A 512 3.85 23.62 1.01
N HIS A 513 4.18 23.79 2.28
CA HIS A 513 3.85 22.81 3.31
C HIS A 513 2.33 22.67 3.45
N ARG A 514 1.83 21.43 3.35
CA ARG A 514 0.41 21.08 3.39
C ARG A 514 -0.01 20.58 4.77
N GLY A 515 0.86 19.84 5.44
CA GLY A 515 0.59 19.18 6.71
C GLY A 515 1.45 17.95 6.91
N ARG A 516 1.13 17.16 7.93
CA ARG A 516 1.90 15.97 8.31
C ARG A 516 1.04 14.73 8.30
N ALA A 517 1.65 13.59 7.99
CA ALA A 517 1.07 12.27 8.19
C ALA A 517 1.76 11.52 9.32
N ALA A 518 1.00 10.75 10.09
CA ALA A 518 1.53 9.84 11.10
C ALA A 518 2.01 8.55 10.43
N MET A 519 3.33 8.33 10.47
CA MET A 519 3.99 7.15 9.92
C MET A 519 4.61 6.34 11.06
N ARG A 520 5.06 5.13 10.75
CA ARG A 520 5.90 4.33 11.64
C ARG A 520 7.22 4.02 10.97
N ALA A 521 8.33 4.19 11.67
CA ALA A 521 9.68 3.91 11.18
C ALA A 521 10.33 2.77 11.96
N LEU A 522 11.15 1.97 11.29
CA LEU A 522 12.06 1.02 11.92
C LEU A 522 13.40 1.71 12.19
N GLY A 523 13.99 1.45 13.35
CA GLY A 523 15.37 1.87 13.64
C GLY A 523 16.38 1.08 12.80
N ALA A 524 17.63 1.55 12.72
CA ALA A 524 18.71 0.89 11.96
C ALA A 524 18.95 -0.60 12.34
N ALA A 525 18.50 -1.04 13.52
CA ALA A 525 18.57 -2.43 13.98
C ALA A 525 17.53 -3.37 13.31
N GLY A 526 16.43 -2.86 12.76
CA GLY A 526 15.35 -3.67 12.16
C GLY A 526 15.72 -4.31 10.80
N ILE A 527 16.82 -3.87 10.19
CA ILE A 527 17.27 -4.34 8.87
C ILE A 527 17.97 -5.72 8.97
N LYS A 528 18.47 -6.10 10.16
CA LYS A 528 19.28 -7.33 10.34
C LYS A 528 18.48 -8.65 10.25
N GLY A 529 17.15 -8.61 10.22
CA GLY A 529 16.31 -9.82 10.18
C GLY A 529 16.14 -10.46 8.80
N SER A 530 16.60 -9.82 7.72
CA SER A 530 16.34 -10.28 6.33
C SER A 530 17.57 -10.79 5.59
N SER A 531 18.76 -10.75 6.18
CA SER A 531 20.01 -10.92 5.43
C SER A 531 21.04 -11.82 6.12
N THR A 532 20.65 -13.02 6.55
CA THR A 532 21.62 -14.12 6.79
C THR A 532 20.95 -15.48 6.61
N VAL A 533 20.95 -15.98 5.37
CA VAL A 533 21.13 -17.42 5.11
C VAL A 533 22.29 -17.52 4.14
N THR A 534 23.51 -17.36 4.66
CA THR A 534 24.70 -17.89 3.98
C THR A 534 24.82 -19.34 4.37
N SER A 535 24.77 -20.19 3.34
CA SER A 535 25.10 -21.60 3.37
C SER A 535 26.41 -21.87 4.12
N SER A 536 26.33 -22.76 5.12
CA SER A 536 27.43 -23.63 5.52
C SER A 536 26.99 -25.06 5.33
#